data_AF-A0A7J8G665-F1
#
_entry.id   AF-A0A7J8G665-F1
#
_cell.length_a   1.000
_cell.length_b   1.000
_cell.length_c   1.000
_cell.angle_alpha   90.00
_cell.angle_beta   90.00
_cell.angle_gamma   90.00
#
_symmetry.space_group_name_H-M   'P 1'
#
loop_
_entity.id
_entity.type
_entity.pdbx_description
1 polymer ?
#
loop_
_entity_poly.entity_id
_entity_poly.type
_entity_poly.pdbx_seq_one_letter_code
_entity_poly.pdbx_strand_id
1 'polypeptide(L)'
;MISESGSRMDLLARQIANQCPDPSCKQDLLAYLEQIKFYSHQLKICSQVKAEIQSLGGELIMSALDSVTSLIQAAKNLMNAVVQTVKMSYIASTKIIRIQSAAGPRHPVVMWRMKAPAKKPLIKREKPEETCAAVRRGSAKKKIHPVQVMSEFRGRHVY
;
A
#
# COMPACT_ATOMS: atom_id res chain seq x y z
N MET A 1 -16.08 1.11 -19.68
CA MET A 1 -14.61 1.28 -19.69
C MET A 1 -13.89 0.29 -18.78
N ILE A 2 -14.12 0.26 -17.45
CA ILE A 2 -13.49 -0.76 -16.56
C ILE A 2 -13.96 -2.19 -16.91
N SER A 3 -15.25 -2.37 -17.19
CA SER A 3 -15.82 -3.71 -17.47
C SER A 3 -15.25 -4.37 -18.72
N GLU A 4 -15.05 -3.63 -19.82
CA GLU A 4 -14.57 -4.18 -21.09
C GLU A 4 -13.09 -4.58 -21.01
N SER A 5 -12.25 -3.69 -20.46
CA SER A 5 -10.85 -4.00 -20.16
C SER A 5 -10.71 -5.16 -19.17
N GLY A 6 -11.64 -5.26 -18.20
CA GLY A 6 -11.73 -6.37 -17.26
C GLY A 6 -11.99 -7.71 -17.95
N SER A 7 -12.93 -7.76 -18.90
CA SER A 7 -13.22 -8.98 -19.69
C SER A 7 -12.03 -9.44 -20.52
N ARG A 8 -11.30 -8.50 -21.16
CA ARG A 8 -10.10 -8.84 -21.93
C ARG A 8 -8.98 -9.38 -21.03
N MET A 9 -8.77 -8.79 -19.86
CA MET A 9 -7.80 -9.27 -18.89
C MET A 9 -8.18 -10.67 -18.36
N ASP A 10 -9.46 -10.91 -18.07
CA ASP A 10 -9.96 -12.22 -17.65
C ASP A 10 -9.67 -13.29 -18.69
N LEU A 11 -9.95 -13.01 -19.97
CA LEU A 11 -9.68 -13.94 -21.07
C LEU A 11 -8.19 -14.32 -21.15
N LEU A 12 -7.30 -13.33 -21.16
CA LEU A 12 -5.85 -13.55 -21.24
C LEU A 12 -5.32 -14.31 -20.00
N ALA A 13 -5.77 -13.93 -18.80
CA ALA A 13 -5.36 -14.57 -17.56
C ALA A 13 -5.85 -16.03 -17.48
N ARG A 14 -7.07 -16.34 -17.95
CA ARG A 14 -7.56 -17.73 -18.04
C ARG A 14 -6.76 -18.55 -19.03
N GLN A 15 -6.36 -17.98 -20.17
CA GLN A 15 -5.47 -18.65 -21.12
C GLN A 15 -4.11 -18.99 -20.48
N ILE A 16 -3.51 -18.05 -19.74
CA ILE A 16 -2.28 -18.29 -18.98
C ILE A 16 -2.50 -19.37 -17.91
N ALA A 17 -3.59 -19.30 -17.15
CA ALA A 17 -3.92 -20.28 -16.11
C ALA A 17 -4.07 -21.71 -16.68
N ASN A 18 -4.67 -21.84 -17.86
CA ASN A 18 -4.87 -23.13 -18.52
C ASN A 18 -3.57 -23.74 -19.07
N GLN A 19 -2.60 -22.89 -19.45
CA GLN A 19 -1.29 -23.34 -19.89
C GLN A 19 -0.32 -23.60 -18.72
N CYS A 20 -0.62 -23.09 -17.52
CA CYS A 20 0.24 -23.22 -16.35
C CYS A 20 0.31 -24.69 -15.87
N PRO A 21 1.52 -25.29 -15.81
CA PRO A 21 1.69 -26.66 -15.34
C PRO A 21 1.60 -26.81 -13.81
N ASP A 22 1.72 -25.71 -13.07
CA ASP A 22 1.63 -25.73 -11.60
C ASP A 22 0.17 -25.50 -11.15
N PRO A 23 -0.47 -26.51 -10.53
CA PRO A 23 -1.87 -26.44 -10.11
C PRO A 23 -2.11 -25.37 -9.03
N SER A 24 -1.17 -25.17 -8.10
CA SER A 24 -1.33 -24.15 -7.04
C SER A 24 -1.33 -22.75 -7.66
N CYS A 25 -0.37 -22.45 -8.53
CA CYS A 25 -0.33 -21.17 -9.24
C CYS A 25 -1.58 -20.95 -10.12
N LYS A 26 -2.11 -22.01 -10.74
CA LYS A 26 -3.36 -21.94 -11.51
C LYS A 26 -4.56 -21.59 -10.62
N GLN A 27 -4.70 -22.25 -9.48
CA GLN A 27 -5.80 -22.02 -8.54
C GLN A 27 -5.76 -20.59 -7.98
N ASP A 28 -4.59 -20.12 -7.55
CA ASP A 28 -4.43 -18.74 -7.06
C ASP A 28 -4.84 -17.72 -8.12
N LEU A 29 -4.40 -17.91 -9.37
CA LEU A 29 -4.75 -17.00 -10.47
C LEU A 29 -6.25 -16.99 -10.75
N LEU A 30 -6.91 -18.15 -10.77
CA LEU A 30 -8.36 -18.24 -10.95
C LEU A 30 -9.12 -17.60 -9.78
N ALA A 31 -8.64 -17.78 -8.54
CA ALA A 31 -9.24 -17.15 -7.37
C ALA A 31 -9.22 -15.62 -7.46
N TYR A 32 -8.10 -15.03 -7.89
CA TYR A 32 -8.03 -13.58 -8.08
C TYR A 32 -8.95 -13.07 -9.21
N LEU A 33 -9.18 -13.86 -10.26
CA LEU A 33 -10.15 -13.50 -11.30
C LEU A 33 -11.60 -13.46 -10.77
N GLU A 34 -11.98 -14.42 -9.94
CA GLU A 34 -13.30 -14.39 -9.30
C GLU A 34 -13.42 -13.23 -8.29
N GLN A 35 -12.33 -12.86 -7.60
CA GLN A 35 -12.30 -11.63 -6.77
C GLN A 35 -12.52 -10.37 -7.59
N ILE A 36 -11.92 -10.26 -8.78
CA ILE A 36 -12.14 -9.12 -9.68
C ILE A 36 -13.60 -9.02 -10.10
N LYS A 37 -14.23 -10.15 -10.43
CA LYS A 37 -15.66 -10.21 -10.76
C LYS A 37 -16.52 -9.74 -9.59
N PHE A 38 -16.22 -10.24 -8.39
CA PHE A 38 -16.91 -9.84 -7.16
C PHE A 38 -16.75 -8.33 -6.87
N TYR A 39 -15.53 -7.80 -6.86
CA TYR A 39 -15.29 -6.38 -6.57
C TYR A 39 -15.80 -5.44 -7.66
N SER A 40 -15.81 -5.88 -8.93
CA SER A 40 -16.43 -5.12 -10.02
C SER A 40 -17.93 -4.97 -9.80
N HIS A 41 -18.59 -6.03 -9.31
CA HIS A 41 -20.00 -5.99 -8.95
C HIS A 41 -20.25 -5.10 -7.74
N GLN A 42 -19.45 -5.22 -6.68
CA GLN A 42 -19.53 -4.32 -5.51
C GLN A 42 -19.38 -2.85 -5.91
N LEU A 43 -18.40 -2.53 -6.77
CA LEU A 43 -18.18 -1.18 -7.25
C LEU A 43 -19.40 -0.64 -8.01
N LYS A 44 -20.06 -1.49 -8.82
CA LYS A 44 -21.31 -1.14 -9.50
C LYS A 44 -22.41 -0.81 -8.50
N ILE A 45 -22.63 -1.66 -7.49
CA ILE A 45 -23.65 -1.42 -6.44
C ILE A 45 -23.34 -0.11 -5.72
N CYS A 46 -22.12 0.08 -5.21
CA CYS A 46 -21.74 1.29 -4.48
C CYS A 46 -21.86 2.56 -5.34
N SER A 47 -21.66 2.47 -6.66
CA SER A 47 -21.79 3.61 -7.57
C SER A 47 -23.24 4.02 -7.88
N GLN A 48 -24.20 3.12 -7.64
CA GLN A 48 -25.62 3.35 -7.94
C GLN A 48 -26.39 3.91 -6.74
N VAL A 49 -25.83 3.82 -5.53
CA VAL A 49 -26.41 4.42 -4.33
C VAL A 49 -26.35 5.94 -4.48
N LYS A 50 -27.49 6.57 -4.77
CA LYS A 50 -27.63 8.02 -4.72
C LYS A 50 -27.53 8.46 -3.26
N ALA A 51 -26.47 9.19 -2.92
CA ALA A 51 -26.46 9.95 -1.67
C ALA A 51 -27.43 11.13 -1.84
N GLU A 52 -28.65 11.01 -1.31
CA GLU A 52 -29.52 12.17 -1.16
C GLU A 52 -28.92 13.09 -0.09
N ILE A 53 -28.26 14.16 -0.54
CA ILE A 53 -27.71 15.18 0.35
C ILE A 53 -28.84 16.13 0.73
N GLN A 54 -29.74 15.72 1.63
CA GLN A 54 -30.71 16.64 2.23
C GLN A 54 -30.06 17.37 3.42
N SER A 55 -29.68 18.62 3.19
CA SER A 55 -29.13 19.50 4.22
C SER A 55 -30.23 19.88 5.23
N LEU A 56 -30.47 19.03 6.22
CA LEU A 56 -31.18 19.41 7.45
C LEU A 56 -30.12 19.78 8.50
N GLY A 57 -29.84 21.08 8.61
CA GLY A 57 -29.28 21.71 9.82
C GLY A 57 -28.01 21.09 10.40
N GLY A 58 -26.85 21.36 9.79
CA GLY A 58 -25.54 21.24 10.46
C GLY A 58 -24.97 19.83 10.63
N GLU A 59 -25.79 18.79 10.57
CA GLU A 59 -25.34 17.41 10.43
C GLU A 59 -25.11 17.14 8.94
N LEU A 60 -23.86 17.28 8.48
CA LEU A 60 -23.47 16.84 7.13
C LEU A 60 -23.48 15.30 7.08
N ILE A 61 -24.70 14.75 7.16
CA ILE A 61 -25.22 13.44 6.75
C ILE A 61 -24.18 12.32 6.75
N MET A 62 -24.04 11.65 7.89
CA MET A 62 -23.19 10.45 8.07
C MET A 62 -23.44 9.38 6.98
N SER A 63 -24.68 9.24 6.48
CA SER A 63 -25.00 8.28 5.41
C SER A 63 -24.42 8.64 4.03
N ALA A 64 -24.24 9.93 3.73
CA ALA A 64 -23.54 10.35 2.51
C ALA A 64 -22.05 10.00 2.61
N LEU A 65 -21.45 10.18 3.77
CA LEU A 65 -20.05 9.80 4.02
C LEU A 65 -19.85 8.27 3.93
N ASP A 66 -20.77 7.48 4.49
CA ASP A 66 -20.73 6.01 4.43
C ASP A 66 -20.82 5.47 2.99
N SER A 67 -21.63 6.12 2.14
CA SER A 67 -21.74 5.75 0.73
C SER A 67 -20.42 6.01 -0.04
N VAL A 68 -19.78 7.16 0.21
CA VAL A 68 -18.51 7.54 -0.42
C VAL A 68 -17.37 6.65 0.06
N THR A 69 -17.29 6.37 1.36
CA THR A 69 -16.26 5.49 1.93
C THR A 69 -16.39 4.06 1.41
N SER A 70 -17.61 3.53 1.30
CA SER A 70 -17.90 2.23 0.69
C SER A 70 -17.45 2.16 -0.77
N LEU A 71 -17.74 3.20 -1.56
CA LEU A 71 -17.31 3.28 -2.95
C LEU A 71 -15.78 3.29 -3.08
N ILE A 72 -15.10 4.08 -2.24
CA ILE A 72 -13.62 4.12 -2.19
C ILE A 72 -13.07 2.74 -1.85
N GLN A 73 -13.66 2.05 -0.88
CA GLN A 73 -13.16 0.75 -0.46
C GLN A 73 -13.37 -0.33 -1.53
N ALA A 74 -14.52 -0.34 -2.21
CA ALA A 74 -14.77 -1.22 -3.35
C ALA A 74 -13.74 -1.01 -4.46
N ALA A 75 -13.40 0.25 -4.77
CA ALA A 75 -12.39 0.58 -5.77
C ALA A 75 -10.98 0.12 -5.36
N LYS A 76 -10.59 0.29 -4.09
CA LYS A 76 -9.32 -0.19 -3.54
C LYS A 76 -9.21 -1.71 -3.63
N ASN A 77 -10.26 -2.41 -3.24
CA ASN A 77 -10.30 -3.88 -3.29
C ASN A 77 -10.17 -4.38 -4.72
N LEU A 78 -10.90 -3.78 -5.67
CA LEU A 78 -10.78 -4.09 -7.09
C LEU A 78 -9.35 -3.87 -7.59
N MET A 79 -8.74 -2.72 -7.29
CA MET A 79 -7.36 -2.43 -7.71
C MET A 79 -6.35 -3.43 -7.13
N ASN A 80 -6.50 -3.82 -5.86
CA ASN A 80 -5.65 -4.83 -5.25
C ASN A 80 -5.79 -6.19 -5.94
N ALA A 81 -7.02 -6.64 -6.23
CA ALA A 81 -7.25 -7.89 -6.94
C ALA A 81 -6.63 -7.86 -8.35
N VAL A 82 -6.78 -6.75 -9.08
CA VAL A 82 -6.13 -6.55 -10.39
C VAL A 82 -4.61 -6.67 -10.29
N VAL A 83 -3.98 -6.01 -9.32
CA VAL A 83 -2.53 -6.09 -9.11
C VAL A 83 -2.08 -7.52 -8.81
N GLN A 84 -2.83 -8.26 -8.00
CA GLN A 84 -2.51 -9.65 -7.70
C GLN A 84 -2.66 -10.56 -8.92
N THR A 85 -3.73 -10.40 -9.71
CA THR A 85 -3.91 -11.12 -10.97
C THR A 85 -2.76 -10.88 -11.93
N VAL A 86 -2.28 -9.63 -12.07
CA VAL A 86 -1.14 -9.31 -12.95
C VAL A 86 0.15 -9.99 -12.45
N LYS A 87 0.43 -9.93 -11.14
CA LYS A 87 1.61 -10.59 -10.55
C LYS A 87 1.55 -12.11 -10.71
N MET A 88 0.41 -12.72 -10.43
CA MET A 88 0.25 -14.17 -10.57
C MET A 88 0.28 -14.62 -12.03
N SER A 89 -0.28 -13.83 -12.95
CA SER A 89 -0.18 -14.09 -14.40
C SER A 89 1.27 -14.07 -14.88
N TYR A 90 2.09 -13.15 -14.35
CA TYR A 90 3.53 -13.13 -14.61
C TYR A 90 4.20 -14.41 -14.09
N ILE A 91 3.96 -14.77 -12.82
CA ILE A 91 4.54 -15.98 -12.23
C ILE A 91 4.13 -17.22 -13.04
N ALA A 92 2.85 -17.38 -13.36
CA ALA A 92 2.36 -18.47 -14.20
C ALA A 92 3.05 -18.49 -15.58
N SER A 93 3.19 -17.34 -16.24
CA SER A 93 3.91 -17.21 -17.52
C SER A 93 5.35 -17.69 -17.44
N THR A 94 6.08 -17.37 -16.36
CA THR A 94 7.45 -17.84 -16.18
C THR A 94 7.53 -19.36 -15.98
N LYS A 95 6.55 -19.97 -15.29
CA LYS A 95 6.47 -21.44 -15.12
C LYS A 95 6.18 -22.17 -16.43
N ILE A 96 5.34 -21.60 -17.30
CA ILE A 96 5.03 -22.13 -18.64
C ILE A 96 6.32 -22.23 -19.48
N ILE A 97 7.06 -21.12 -19.58
CA ILE A 97 8.30 -21.04 -20.39
C ILE A 97 9.37 -22.02 -19.88
N ARG A 98 9.55 -22.10 -18.55
CA ARG A 98 10.60 -22.92 -17.93
C ARG A 98 10.42 -24.42 -18.19
N ILE A 99 9.18 -24.91 -18.24
CA ILE A 99 8.89 -26.34 -18.35
C ILE A 99 8.73 -26.79 -19.81
N GLN A 100 8.26 -25.92 -20.70
CA GLN A 100 7.94 -26.29 -22.09
C GLN A 100 9.06 -26.06 -23.11
N SER A 101 10.31 -25.85 -22.69
CA SER A 101 11.43 -25.42 -23.55
C SER A 101 11.84 -26.37 -24.70
N ALA A 102 11.16 -27.51 -24.92
CA ALA A 102 11.34 -28.34 -26.11
C ALA A 102 10.09 -28.45 -27.03
N ALA A 103 8.88 -28.14 -26.55
CA ALA A 103 7.62 -28.34 -27.30
C ALA A 103 6.54 -27.27 -27.04
N GLY A 104 6.90 -26.16 -26.37
CA GLY A 104 5.96 -25.11 -25.96
C GLY A 104 5.42 -24.25 -27.11
N PRO A 105 4.34 -23.48 -26.84
CA PRO A 105 3.78 -22.53 -27.81
C PRO A 105 4.86 -21.62 -28.38
N ARG A 106 4.94 -21.51 -29.72
CA ARG A 106 5.93 -20.67 -30.42
C ARG A 106 5.82 -19.18 -30.04
N HIS A 107 4.70 -18.76 -29.42
CA HIS A 107 4.48 -17.40 -28.94
C HIS A 107 3.80 -17.40 -27.55
N PRO A 108 4.31 -16.64 -26.56
CA PRO A 108 3.67 -16.50 -25.26
C PRO A 108 2.36 -15.70 -25.38
N VAL A 109 1.37 -16.02 -24.52
CA VAL A 109 0.07 -15.33 -24.49
C VAL A 109 0.22 -13.82 -24.28
N VAL A 110 1.16 -13.42 -23.40
CA VAL A 110 1.48 -12.02 -23.09
C VAL A 110 2.99 -11.83 -23.03
N MET A 111 3.49 -10.73 -23.61
CA MET A 111 4.88 -10.31 -23.52
C MET A 111 5.09 -9.37 -22.32
N TRP A 112 5.89 -9.79 -21.35
CA TRP A 112 6.16 -9.03 -20.13
C TRP A 112 7.35 -8.09 -20.31
N ARG A 113 7.11 -6.77 -20.24
CA ARG A 113 8.14 -5.73 -20.29
C ARG A 113 8.25 -5.04 -18.94
N MET A 114 9.10 -5.57 -18.05
CA MET A 114 9.28 -5.03 -16.71
C MET A 114 10.34 -3.92 -16.67
N LYS A 115 10.06 -2.86 -15.91
CA LYS A 115 11.07 -1.89 -15.49
C LYS A 115 11.74 -2.39 -14.20
N ALA A 116 13.07 -2.29 -14.13
CA ALA A 116 13.81 -2.67 -12.93
C ALA A 116 13.28 -1.90 -11.69
N PRO A 117 13.04 -2.59 -10.55
CA PRO A 117 12.61 -1.92 -9.32
C PRO A 117 13.61 -0.84 -8.90
N ALA A 118 13.09 0.28 -8.39
CA ALA A 118 13.95 1.31 -7.81
C ALA A 118 14.68 0.74 -6.58
N LYS A 119 15.99 1.02 -6.49
CA LYS A 119 16.78 0.63 -5.32
C LYS A 119 16.26 1.39 -4.11
N LYS A 120 15.76 0.68 -3.11
CA LYS A 120 15.47 1.27 -1.80
C LYS A 120 16.81 1.63 -1.15
N PRO A 121 16.96 2.82 -0.55
CA PRO A 121 18.20 3.18 0.12
C PRO A 121 18.43 2.21 1.29
N LEU A 122 19.64 1.69 1.42
CA LEU A 122 20.00 0.77 2.51
C LEU A 122 19.99 1.46 3.88
N ILE A 123 20.16 2.78 3.88
CA ILE A 123 20.15 3.62 5.08
C ILE A 123 19.12 4.73 4.84
N LYS A 124 18.18 4.90 5.78
CA LYS A 124 17.25 6.04 5.77
C LYS A 124 18.09 7.30 5.83
N ARG A 125 18.14 8.08 4.74
CA ARG A 125 18.71 9.43 4.79
C ARG A 125 17.81 10.24 5.69
N GLU A 126 18.25 10.48 6.91
CA GLU A 126 17.58 11.40 7.82
C GLU A 126 17.60 12.79 7.17
N LYS A 127 16.43 13.42 7.05
CA LYS A 127 16.40 14.81 6.60
C LYS A 127 17.08 15.66 7.68
N PRO A 128 17.86 16.70 7.34
CA PRO A 128 18.44 17.60 8.34
C PRO A 128 17.39 18.26 9.26
N GLU A 129 16.13 18.25 8.86
CA GLU A 129 14.97 18.68 9.66
C GLU A 129 14.67 17.74 10.84
N GLU A 130 14.94 16.43 10.73
CA GLU A 130 14.69 15.43 11.79
C GLU A 130 15.83 15.40 12.84
N THR A 131 17.03 15.89 12.49
CA THR A 131 18.22 15.90 13.38
C THR A 131 18.32 17.12 14.29
N CYS A 132 17.56 18.19 14.05
CA CYS A 132 17.44 19.31 14.99
C CYS A 132 16.47 18.98 16.13
N ALA A 133 16.70 17.86 16.82
CA ALA A 133 16.23 17.74 18.19
C ALA A 133 16.90 18.87 18.98
N ALA A 134 16.10 19.85 19.40
CA ALA A 134 16.55 21.06 20.06
C ALA A 134 17.58 20.73 21.16
N VAL A 135 18.86 20.96 20.86
CA VAL A 135 19.91 20.98 21.86
C VAL A 135 19.56 22.14 22.78
N ARG A 136 18.91 21.86 23.91
CA ARG A 136 18.73 22.83 25.00
C ARG A 136 20.13 23.28 25.38
N ARG A 137 20.51 24.51 24.99
CA ARG A 137 21.72 25.17 25.46
C ARG A 137 21.74 25.04 26.98
N GLY A 138 22.67 24.24 27.51
CA GLY A 138 22.93 24.19 28.94
C GLY A 138 23.19 25.61 29.46
N SER A 139 22.65 25.93 30.63
CA SER A 139 22.80 27.23 31.28
C SER A 139 24.29 27.64 31.32
N ALA A 140 24.59 28.87 30.92
CA ALA A 140 25.95 29.39 30.91
C ALA A 140 26.55 29.28 32.32
N LYS A 141 27.70 28.59 32.45
CA LYS A 141 28.45 28.52 33.70
C LYS A 141 28.83 29.94 34.13
N LYS A 142 28.15 30.48 35.16
CA LYS A 142 28.61 31.68 35.85
C LYS A 142 29.94 31.35 36.54
N LYS A 143 30.98 32.15 36.32
CA LYS A 143 32.21 32.07 37.11
C LYS A 143 31.89 32.60 38.51
N ILE A 144 31.71 31.70 39.47
CA ILE A 144 31.46 32.05 40.86
C ILE A 144 32.80 32.02 41.60
N HIS A 145 33.14 33.09 42.33
CA HIS A 145 34.39 33.19 43.06
C HIS A 145 34.40 32.22 44.26
N PRO A 146 35.43 31.39 44.48
CA PRO A 146 35.40 30.29 45.46
C PRO A 146 35.09 30.73 46.90
N VAL A 147 35.58 31.92 47.30
CA VAL A 147 35.38 32.48 48.64
C VAL A 147 33.90 32.80 48.92
N GLN A 148 33.14 33.15 47.88
CA GLN A 148 31.74 33.51 48.02
C GLN A 148 30.88 32.26 48.32
N VAL A 149 31.18 31.14 47.69
CA VAL A 149 30.54 29.84 47.96
C VAL A 149 30.84 29.35 49.37
N MET A 150 32.08 29.50 49.82
CA MET A 150 32.51 29.07 51.16
C MET A 150 31.86 29.88 52.29
N SER A 151 31.43 31.12 52.02
CA SER A 151 30.79 31.98 53.02
C SER A 151 29.33 31.58 53.30
N GLU A 152 28.63 30.97 52.33
CA GLU A 152 27.25 30.47 52.50
C GLU A 152 27.18 29.24 53.42
N PHE A 153 28.29 28.52 53.59
CA PHE A 153 28.34 27.26 54.34
C PHE A 153 28.82 27.40 55.79
N ARG A 154 28.95 28.62 56.32
CA ARG A 154 29.32 28.81 57.73
C ARG A 154 28.17 28.32 58.63
N GLY A 155 28.36 27.11 59.15
CA GLY A 155 27.38 26.34 59.92
C GLY A 155 26.84 27.11 61.12
N ARG A 156 25.56 26.85 61.45
CA ARG A 156 24.92 27.38 62.65
C ARG A 156 25.60 26.79 63.88
N HIS A 157 25.93 27.64 64.85
CA HIS A 157 26.31 27.21 66.20
C HIS A 157 25.18 26.36 66.77
N VAL A 158 25.50 25.11 67.13
CA VAL A 158 24.62 24.20 67.87
C VAL A 158 24.90 24.43 69.36
N TYR A 159 23.86 24.75 70.13
CA TYR A 159 23.90 24.75 71.60
C TYR A 159 23.73 23.34 72.13
#